data_AF-A0A445JGR1-F1
#
_entry.id   AF-A0A445JGR1-F1
#
_cell.length_a   1.000
_cell.length_b   1.000
_cell.length_c   1.000
_cell.angle_alpha   90.00
_cell.angle_beta   90.00
_cell.angle_gamma   90.00
#
_symmetry.space_group_name_H-M   'P 1'
#
loop_
_entity.id
_entity.type
_entity.pdbx_description
1 polymer ?
#
loop_
_entity_poly.entity_id
_entity_poly.type
_entity_poly.pdbx_seq_one_letter_code
_entity_poly.pdbx_strand_id
1 'polypeptide(L)'
;MTDIVTPNIKEASVLLGGVPLKSVSDMRTAAKLIHDLGPRNVLVKGGDLPNSLDAIDVFFDGEEFYELCSPRVNTRNSHGTGCTLASCIAAELAKGSSMLSAVKTAKHFIEAALDYSRDMTIGNGAQGPFDHFLALNINQSSCRLNRFNPNDLLLYAVTDSAMNRKWGRSIAEAVKAAVEGGATIVQLREKDAETRDFLEAAKVCLEICHSYGVPLLINDRIDVALACDADGVHVGQSDMPARLARTLLGPEKIIGVSCKTPEQAHQAWIDGADYIGCGGVYPTNTKANNRTIGLEGLKEVCLASTLPVVAIGGIGLSNAREVMKLGAPNLNGVAVVSALFDRECILTETRNLHALVS
;
A
#
# COMPACT_ATOMS: atom_id res chain seq x y z
N MET A 1 -0.08 19.91 -32.71
CA MET A 1 0.51 20.62 -31.56
C MET A 1 0.89 19.56 -30.55
N THR A 2 2.12 19.57 -30.05
CA THR A 2 2.62 18.52 -29.14
C THR A 2 2.11 18.78 -27.72
N ASP A 3 1.51 17.79 -27.07
CA ASP A 3 0.97 17.93 -25.71
C ASP A 3 2.06 18.07 -24.65
N ILE A 4 3.13 17.28 -24.74
CA ILE A 4 4.28 17.34 -23.83
C ILE A 4 5.58 16.98 -24.53
N VAL A 5 6.68 17.64 -24.15
CA VAL A 5 8.04 17.21 -24.47
C VAL A 5 8.82 16.93 -23.18
N THR A 6 9.67 15.90 -23.19
CA THR A 6 10.36 15.41 -21.99
C THR A 6 11.89 15.35 -22.16
N PRO A 7 12.59 16.46 -22.47
CA PRO A 7 14.04 16.44 -22.71
C PRO A 7 14.83 16.19 -21.42
N ASN A 8 15.95 15.48 -21.49
CA ASN A 8 16.97 15.53 -20.42
C ASN A 8 17.78 16.83 -20.52
N ILE A 9 18.65 17.09 -19.55
CA ILE A 9 19.51 18.29 -19.52
C ILE A 9 20.32 18.47 -20.82
N LYS A 10 20.87 17.39 -21.39
CA LYS A 10 21.70 17.46 -22.61
C LYS A 10 20.84 17.77 -23.83
N GLU A 11 19.69 17.11 -23.96
CA GLU A 11 18.70 17.34 -25.01
C GLU A 11 18.16 18.77 -24.95
N ALA A 12 17.79 19.25 -23.75
CA ALA A 12 17.32 20.62 -23.53
C ALA A 12 18.39 21.65 -23.89
N SER A 13 19.65 21.39 -23.52
CA SER A 13 20.79 22.23 -23.92
C SER A 13 20.91 22.34 -25.45
N VAL A 14 20.81 21.22 -26.17
CA VAL A 14 20.88 21.19 -27.64
C VAL A 14 19.70 21.92 -28.28
N LEU A 15 18.48 21.72 -27.79
CA LEU A 15 17.28 22.41 -28.28
C LEU A 15 17.38 23.94 -28.13
N LEU A 16 18.16 24.40 -27.15
CA LEU A 16 18.37 25.81 -26.85
C LEU A 16 19.69 26.36 -27.39
N GLY A 17 20.33 25.68 -28.35
CA GLY A 17 21.52 26.18 -29.03
C GLY A 17 22.83 25.99 -28.23
N GLY A 18 22.89 24.99 -27.35
CA GLY A 18 24.10 24.60 -26.61
C GLY A 18 24.30 25.31 -25.28
N VAL A 19 23.24 25.92 -24.72
CA VAL A 19 23.31 26.59 -23.41
C VAL A 19 23.52 25.54 -22.30
N PRO A 20 24.56 25.66 -21.46
CA PRO A 20 24.81 24.70 -20.40
C PRO A 20 23.79 24.87 -19.27
N LEU A 21 23.13 23.78 -18.88
CA LEU A 21 22.20 23.76 -17.73
C LEU A 21 22.89 23.07 -16.55
N LYS A 22 23.09 23.79 -15.45
CA LYS A 22 23.86 23.31 -14.27
C LYS A 22 23.05 23.34 -12.98
N SER A 23 21.88 23.96 -12.98
CA SER A 23 21.02 24.13 -11.82
C SER A 23 19.55 23.92 -12.14
N VAL A 24 18.73 23.71 -11.10
CA VAL A 24 17.26 23.65 -11.22
C VAL A 24 16.71 24.97 -11.79
N SER A 25 17.32 26.11 -11.45
CA SER A 25 16.94 27.41 -12.02
C SER A 25 17.16 27.47 -13.54
N ASP A 26 18.27 26.88 -14.02
CA ASP A 26 18.53 26.78 -15.47
C ASP A 26 17.49 25.88 -16.14
N MET A 27 17.11 24.78 -15.49
CA MET A 27 16.08 23.87 -15.99
C MET A 27 14.70 24.54 -16.08
N ARG A 28 14.31 25.38 -15.10
CA ARG A 28 13.07 26.18 -15.17
C ARG A 28 13.09 27.15 -16.33
N THR A 29 14.22 27.84 -16.52
CA THR A 29 14.41 28.76 -17.66
C THR A 29 14.32 28.00 -18.99
N ALA A 30 14.97 26.84 -19.08
CA ALA A 30 14.93 25.99 -20.25
C ALA A 30 13.51 25.47 -20.55
N ALA A 31 12.76 25.04 -19.53
CA ALA A 31 11.40 24.57 -19.69
C ALA A 31 10.49 25.66 -20.31
N LYS A 32 10.63 26.91 -19.85
CA LYS A 32 9.88 28.04 -20.40
C LYS A 32 10.26 28.35 -21.85
N LEU A 33 11.56 28.42 -22.14
CA LEU A 33 12.04 28.68 -23.50
C LEU A 33 11.61 27.58 -24.48
N ILE A 34 11.60 26.32 -24.04
CA ILE A 34 11.14 25.18 -24.86
C ILE A 34 9.63 25.23 -25.06
N HIS A 35 8.87 25.64 -24.05
CA HIS A 35 7.42 25.85 -24.16
C HIS A 35 7.10 26.92 -25.22
N ASP A 36 7.87 28.01 -25.27
CA ASP A 36 7.71 29.08 -26.25
C ASP A 36 7.97 28.62 -27.71
N LEU A 37 8.58 27.44 -27.90
CA LEU A 37 8.74 26.81 -29.22
C LEU A 37 7.47 26.06 -29.70
N GLY A 38 6.44 25.93 -28.85
CA GLY A 38 5.11 25.41 -29.23
C GLY A 38 4.53 24.20 -28.47
N PRO A 39 5.27 23.39 -27.68
CA PRO A 39 4.67 22.37 -26.81
C PRO A 39 3.81 22.98 -25.71
N ARG A 40 2.67 22.35 -25.37
CA ARG A 40 1.81 22.82 -24.27
C ARG A 40 2.41 22.60 -22.89
N ASN A 41 3.16 21.51 -22.72
CA ASN A 41 3.80 21.17 -21.45
C ASN A 41 5.25 20.76 -21.71
N VAL A 42 6.12 21.01 -20.73
CA VAL A 42 7.55 20.67 -20.81
C VAL A 42 8.01 20.03 -19.51
N LEU A 43 8.65 18.86 -19.61
CA LEU A 43 9.29 18.17 -18.49
C LEU A 43 10.79 18.06 -18.73
N VAL A 44 11.58 18.91 -18.09
CA VAL A 44 13.05 18.83 -18.15
C VAL A 44 13.52 17.84 -17.09
N LYS A 45 14.10 16.72 -17.52
CA LYS A 45 14.55 15.64 -16.62
C LYS A 45 15.93 15.94 -16.07
N GLY A 46 16.09 15.91 -14.75
CA GLY A 46 17.32 16.29 -14.05
C GLY A 46 18.15 15.14 -13.51
N GLY A 47 17.86 13.90 -13.90
CA GLY A 47 18.66 12.72 -13.51
C GLY A 47 20.16 12.81 -13.88
N ASP A 48 20.54 13.71 -14.79
CA ASP A 48 21.92 14.00 -15.21
C ASP A 48 22.53 15.24 -14.53
N LEU A 49 21.84 15.88 -13.58
CA LEU A 49 22.33 17.09 -12.94
C LEU A 49 23.62 16.79 -12.14
N PRO A 50 24.74 17.49 -12.39
CA PRO A 50 25.99 17.21 -11.70
C PRO A 50 25.90 17.59 -10.21
N ASN A 51 26.47 16.78 -9.32
CA ASN A 51 26.62 17.04 -7.88
C ASN A 51 25.32 17.19 -7.06
N SER A 52 24.17 16.76 -7.58
CA SER A 52 22.92 16.67 -6.80
C SER A 52 22.75 15.28 -6.19
N LEU A 53 22.41 15.25 -4.89
CA LEU A 53 21.99 14.04 -4.16
C LEU A 53 20.59 13.57 -4.60
N ASP A 54 19.78 14.49 -5.13
CA ASP A 54 18.41 14.23 -5.59
C ASP A 54 18.30 14.31 -7.12
N ALA A 55 17.42 13.49 -7.70
CA ALA A 55 16.98 13.59 -9.09
C ALA A 55 15.75 14.51 -9.18
N ILE A 56 16.00 15.77 -9.56
CA ILE A 56 14.97 16.81 -9.63
C ILE A 56 14.51 16.98 -11.07
N ASP A 57 13.25 16.68 -11.37
CA ASP A 57 12.66 16.98 -12.68
C ASP A 57 11.81 18.25 -12.59
N VAL A 58 11.87 19.09 -13.62
CA VAL A 58 11.11 20.35 -13.67
C VAL A 58 10.02 20.23 -14.71
N PHE A 59 8.77 20.23 -14.25
CA PHE A 59 7.58 20.23 -15.09
C PHE A 59 7.00 21.66 -15.18
N PHE A 60 6.69 22.11 -16.38
CA PHE A 60 6.03 23.38 -16.66
C PHE A 60 4.81 23.12 -17.53
N ASP A 61 3.64 23.57 -17.07
CA ASP A 61 2.35 23.34 -17.75
C ASP A 61 1.89 24.52 -18.62
N GLY A 62 2.72 25.57 -18.72
CA GLY A 62 2.41 26.82 -19.40
C GLY A 62 2.09 27.97 -18.44
N GLU A 63 1.75 27.67 -17.18
CA GLU A 63 1.39 28.66 -16.16
C GLU A 63 2.27 28.51 -14.92
N GLU A 64 2.35 27.31 -14.37
CA GLU A 64 3.03 26.97 -13.13
C GLU A 64 4.19 26.00 -13.34
N PHE A 65 5.15 26.06 -12.42
CA PHE A 65 6.26 25.12 -12.36
C PHE A 65 6.11 24.17 -11.19
N TYR A 66 6.39 22.90 -11.46
CA TYR A 66 6.39 21.83 -10.47
C TYR A 66 7.77 21.18 -10.45
N GLU A 67 8.40 21.19 -9.28
CA GLU A 67 9.64 20.47 -9.03
C GLU A 67 9.30 19.10 -8.45
N LEU A 68 9.70 18.06 -9.16
CA LEU A 68 9.46 16.69 -8.76
C LEU A 68 10.79 16.11 -8.28
N CYS A 69 10.91 15.92 -6.98
CA CYS A 69 12.15 15.47 -6.34
C CYS A 69 12.08 13.99 -5.96
N SER A 70 13.19 13.30 -6.13
CA SER A 70 13.37 11.94 -5.62
C SER A 70 14.82 11.62 -5.30
N PRO A 71 15.08 10.62 -4.45
CA PRO A 71 16.45 10.17 -4.19
C PRO A 71 17.13 9.71 -5.47
N ARG A 72 18.40 10.10 -5.65
CA ARG A 72 19.15 9.63 -6.81
C ARG A 72 19.55 8.16 -6.65
N VAL A 73 19.09 7.32 -7.58
CA VAL A 73 19.51 5.91 -7.65
C VAL A 73 20.86 5.84 -8.36
N ASN A 74 21.91 5.42 -7.65
CA ASN A 74 23.22 5.19 -8.23
C ASN A 74 23.26 3.81 -8.90
N THR A 75 23.03 3.78 -10.22
CA THR A 75 23.09 2.54 -11.02
C THR A 75 23.65 2.77 -12.42
N ARG A 76 24.26 1.74 -12.99
CA ARG A 76 24.61 1.68 -14.42
C ARG A 76 23.39 1.40 -15.31
N ASN A 77 22.29 0.95 -14.72
CA ASN A 77 21.09 0.47 -15.41
C ASN A 77 20.11 1.62 -15.66
N SER A 78 20.47 2.58 -16.52
CA SER A 78 19.66 3.79 -16.77
C SER A 78 19.17 3.91 -18.22
N HIS A 79 19.49 2.91 -19.06
CA HIS A 79 19.16 2.95 -20.48
C HIS A 79 17.66 2.76 -20.73
N GLY A 80 17.04 3.64 -21.52
CA GLY A 80 15.61 3.57 -21.87
C GLY A 80 14.66 4.29 -20.90
N THR A 81 15.18 4.93 -19.85
CA THR A 81 14.38 5.65 -18.84
C THR A 81 13.53 6.75 -19.48
N GLY A 82 14.09 7.49 -20.43
CA GLY A 82 13.38 8.54 -21.17
C GLY A 82 12.20 8.03 -21.99
N CYS A 83 12.38 6.98 -22.79
CA CYS A 83 11.30 6.41 -23.62
C CYS A 83 10.19 5.82 -22.74
N THR A 84 10.56 5.20 -21.63
CA THR A 84 9.61 4.60 -20.69
C THR A 84 8.80 5.66 -19.96
N LEU A 85 9.44 6.75 -19.55
CA LEU A 85 8.77 7.90 -18.93
C LEU A 85 7.69 8.45 -19.88
N ALA A 86 8.05 8.70 -21.14
CA ALA A 86 7.12 9.21 -22.14
C ALA A 86 5.96 8.24 -22.41
N SER A 87 6.24 6.94 -22.53
CA SER A 87 5.21 5.90 -22.71
C SER A 87 4.27 5.80 -21.51
N CYS A 88 4.79 5.93 -20.28
CA CYS A 88 3.98 5.90 -19.07
C CYS A 88 3.08 7.12 -18.97
N ILE A 89 3.58 8.32 -19.28
CA ILE A 89 2.76 9.55 -19.34
C ILE A 89 1.61 9.35 -20.35
N ALA A 90 1.91 8.87 -21.55
CA ALA A 90 0.90 8.62 -22.58
C ALA A 90 -0.17 7.60 -22.12
N ALA A 91 0.26 6.53 -21.44
CA ALA A 91 -0.66 5.51 -20.91
C ALA A 91 -1.57 6.07 -19.80
N GLU A 92 -1.04 6.89 -18.89
CA GLU A 92 -1.84 7.51 -17.83
C GLU A 92 -2.83 8.55 -18.36
N LEU A 93 -2.43 9.34 -19.36
CA LEU A 93 -3.34 10.24 -20.07
C LEU A 93 -4.49 9.48 -20.73
N ALA A 94 -4.20 8.32 -21.34
CA ALA A 94 -5.23 7.45 -21.94
C ALA A 94 -6.21 6.87 -20.90
N LYS A 95 -5.81 6.74 -19.63
CA LYS A 95 -6.68 6.34 -18.51
C LYS A 95 -7.54 7.50 -17.98
N GLY A 96 -7.36 8.72 -18.49
CA GLY A 96 -8.09 9.91 -18.05
C GLY A 96 -7.39 10.71 -16.93
N SER A 97 -6.14 10.39 -16.61
CA SER A 97 -5.34 11.18 -15.65
C SER A 97 -5.07 12.59 -16.19
N SER A 98 -4.98 13.58 -15.29
CA SER A 98 -4.48 14.91 -15.66
C SER A 98 -2.99 14.86 -16.02
N MET A 99 -2.49 15.84 -16.79
CA MET A 99 -1.09 15.88 -17.22
C MET A 99 -0.10 15.81 -16.04
N LEU A 100 -0.30 16.63 -15.01
CA LEU A 100 0.53 16.63 -13.81
C LEU A 100 0.48 15.28 -13.07
N SER A 101 -0.70 14.65 -12.99
CA SER A 101 -0.85 13.33 -12.37
C SER A 101 -0.12 12.25 -13.17
N ALA A 102 -0.25 12.27 -14.51
CA ALA A 102 0.43 11.34 -15.40
C ALA A 102 1.95 11.46 -15.29
N VAL A 103 2.49 12.69 -15.25
CA VAL A 103 3.91 12.96 -15.03
C VAL A 103 4.40 12.44 -13.67
N LYS A 104 3.65 12.70 -12.59
CA LYS A 104 3.99 12.19 -11.24
C LYS A 104 4.03 10.67 -11.19
N THR A 105 3.01 10.00 -11.73
CA THR A 105 2.95 8.53 -11.80
C THR A 105 4.12 7.97 -12.61
N ALA A 106 4.41 8.56 -13.78
CA ALA A 106 5.50 8.12 -14.62
C ALA A 106 6.87 8.27 -13.96
N LYS A 107 7.10 9.38 -13.27
CA LYS A 107 8.34 9.59 -12.50
C LYS A 107 8.49 8.54 -11.40
N HIS A 108 7.44 8.28 -10.64
CA HIS A 108 7.45 7.27 -9.58
C HIS A 108 7.73 5.87 -10.11
N PHE A 109 7.17 5.53 -11.27
CA PHE A 109 7.45 4.25 -11.94
C PHE A 109 8.92 4.11 -12.34
N ILE A 110 9.52 5.15 -12.94
CA ILE A 110 10.94 5.13 -13.33
C ILE A 110 11.84 4.96 -12.11
N GLU A 111 11.52 5.64 -11.01
CA GLU A 111 12.28 5.52 -9.76
C GLU A 111 12.23 4.11 -9.20
N ALA A 112 11.04 3.54 -9.06
CA ALA A 112 10.87 2.17 -8.58
C ALA A 112 11.58 1.16 -9.49
N ALA A 113 11.51 1.35 -10.81
CA ALA A 113 12.14 0.45 -11.77
C ALA A 113 13.67 0.57 -11.76
N LEU A 114 14.22 1.79 -11.63
CA LEU A 114 15.65 2.02 -11.48
C LEU A 114 16.18 1.42 -10.17
N ASP A 115 15.42 1.59 -9.08
CA ASP A 115 15.76 1.04 -7.78
C ASP A 115 15.80 -0.49 -7.80
N TYR A 116 14.74 -1.11 -8.31
CA TYR A 116 14.65 -2.56 -8.49
C TYR A 116 15.78 -3.12 -9.36
N SER A 117 16.07 -2.42 -10.46
CA SER A 117 17.10 -2.86 -11.39
C SER A 117 18.51 -2.49 -10.98
N ARG A 118 18.72 -1.82 -9.84
CA ARG A 118 20.01 -1.22 -9.47
C ARG A 118 21.17 -2.22 -9.54
N ASP A 119 20.93 -3.44 -9.05
CA ASP A 119 21.93 -4.50 -8.92
C ASP A 119 21.89 -5.52 -10.08
N MET A 120 21.04 -5.31 -11.09
CA MET A 120 20.95 -6.20 -12.24
C MET A 120 22.26 -6.19 -13.03
N THR A 121 22.86 -7.37 -13.18
CA THR A 121 24.09 -7.56 -13.95
C THR A 121 23.77 -8.25 -15.27
N ILE A 122 23.20 -7.50 -16.21
CA ILE A 122 22.92 -7.98 -17.58
C ILE A 122 23.86 -7.26 -18.56
N GLY A 123 24.65 -8.04 -19.30
CA GLY A 123 25.60 -7.54 -20.30
C GLY A 123 26.85 -6.86 -19.71
N ASN A 124 27.80 -6.56 -20.62
CA ASN A 124 29.12 -5.98 -20.32
C ASN A 124 29.26 -4.50 -20.74
N GLY A 125 28.16 -3.85 -21.16
CA GLY A 125 28.16 -2.45 -21.58
C GLY A 125 28.33 -1.48 -20.41
N ALA A 126 28.81 -0.26 -20.69
CA ALA A 126 28.96 0.80 -19.69
C ALA A 126 27.62 1.31 -19.13
N GLN A 127 26.53 1.17 -19.90
CA GLN A 127 25.16 1.35 -19.44
C GLN A 127 24.41 0.03 -19.61
N GLY A 128 23.70 -0.39 -18.57
CA GLY A 128 22.85 -1.57 -18.59
C GLY A 128 21.37 -1.22 -18.79
N PRO A 129 20.53 -2.21 -19.10
CA PRO A 129 19.08 -2.05 -19.16
C PRO A 129 18.50 -1.95 -17.74
N PHE A 130 17.38 -1.26 -17.57
CA PHE A 130 16.52 -1.43 -16.39
C PHE A 130 15.25 -2.20 -16.77
N ASP A 131 14.58 -2.76 -15.77
CA ASP A 131 13.49 -3.70 -15.93
C ASP A 131 12.15 -2.98 -16.07
N HIS A 132 11.71 -2.83 -17.32
CA HIS A 132 10.40 -2.30 -17.66
C HIS A 132 9.24 -3.18 -17.17
N PHE A 133 9.53 -4.46 -16.87
CA PHE A 133 8.56 -5.42 -16.38
C PHE A 133 8.50 -5.46 -14.86
N LEU A 134 9.02 -4.46 -14.12
CA LEU A 134 8.83 -4.36 -12.66
C LEU A 134 7.41 -4.76 -12.23
N ALA A 135 6.37 -4.20 -12.87
CA ALA A 135 4.97 -4.53 -12.55
C ALA A 135 4.58 -6.01 -12.76
N LEU A 136 5.26 -6.73 -13.66
CA LEU A 136 5.08 -8.16 -13.94
C LEU A 136 6.07 -9.05 -13.16
N ASN A 137 7.29 -8.57 -12.86
CA ASN A 137 8.35 -9.31 -12.17
C ASN A 137 8.26 -9.20 -10.64
N ILE A 138 7.65 -8.12 -10.12
CA ILE A 138 7.07 -8.10 -8.77
C ILE A 138 6.10 -9.30 -8.60
N ASN A 139 5.43 -9.74 -9.66
CA ASN A 139 4.56 -10.91 -9.63
C ASN A 139 5.26 -12.24 -9.88
N GLN A 140 6.54 -12.30 -10.26
CA GLN A 140 7.13 -13.55 -10.77
C GLN A 140 8.51 -13.99 -10.25
N SER A 141 9.38 -13.18 -9.62
CA SER A 141 10.70 -13.71 -9.19
C SER A 141 11.37 -13.02 -7.98
N SER A 142 10.99 -13.47 -6.79
CA SER A 142 11.81 -13.76 -5.60
C SER A 142 13.01 -12.86 -5.21
N CYS A 143 12.72 -11.82 -4.41
CA CYS A 143 13.51 -11.39 -3.24
C CYS A 143 12.51 -10.88 -2.18
N ARG A 144 11.96 -11.78 -1.35
CA ARG A 144 11.07 -11.55 -0.18
C ARG A 144 10.26 -10.23 -0.13
N LEU A 145 9.52 -9.93 -1.20
CA LEU A 145 8.45 -8.94 -1.19
C LEU A 145 7.16 -9.74 -1.00
N ASN A 146 6.71 -9.88 0.25
CA ASN A 146 5.36 -10.36 0.52
C ASN A 146 4.38 -9.27 0.10
N ARG A 147 4.15 -9.16 -1.21
CA ARG A 147 3.01 -8.44 -1.75
C ARG A 147 1.77 -9.04 -1.09
N PHE A 148 0.96 -8.19 -0.48
CA PHE A 148 -0.29 -8.60 0.18
C PHE A 148 -1.06 -9.64 -0.65
N ASN A 149 -1.34 -10.79 -0.05
CA ASN A 149 -2.13 -11.83 -0.68
C ASN A 149 -3.57 -11.72 -0.15
N PRO A 150 -4.58 -11.42 -1.00
CA PRO A 150 -5.97 -11.34 -0.55
C PRO A 150 -6.48 -12.59 0.16
N ASN A 151 -5.91 -13.78 -0.12
CA ASN A 151 -6.28 -15.02 0.56
C ASN A 151 -5.87 -15.04 2.05
N ASP A 152 -4.93 -14.19 2.46
CA ASP A 152 -4.56 -14.04 3.87
C ASP A 152 -5.75 -13.52 4.69
N LEU A 153 -6.74 -12.86 4.06
CA LEU A 153 -7.95 -12.36 4.73
C LEU A 153 -8.97 -13.44 5.11
N LEU A 154 -8.77 -14.71 4.74
CA LEU A 154 -9.74 -15.80 4.91
C LEU A 154 -10.31 -15.89 6.33
N LEU A 155 -9.42 -16.00 7.32
CA LEU A 155 -9.76 -15.98 8.74
C LEU A 155 -8.88 -14.98 9.48
N TYR A 156 -9.43 -13.78 9.64
CA TYR A 156 -8.72 -12.64 10.22
C TYR A 156 -8.99 -12.53 11.73
N ALA A 157 -7.99 -12.87 12.55
CA ALA A 157 -8.06 -12.73 14.00
C ALA A 157 -7.67 -11.32 14.45
N VAL A 158 -8.60 -10.61 15.10
CA VAL A 158 -8.34 -9.29 15.69
C VAL A 158 -8.34 -9.41 17.21
N THR A 159 -7.22 -9.11 17.87
CA THR A 159 -7.06 -9.36 19.31
C THR A 159 -7.84 -8.38 20.18
N ASP A 160 -8.08 -8.76 21.44
CA ASP A 160 -8.57 -7.87 22.48
C ASP A 160 -8.02 -8.28 23.85
N SER A 161 -7.20 -7.42 24.44
CA SER A 161 -6.52 -7.71 25.71
C SER A 161 -7.46 -7.86 26.90
N ALA A 162 -8.59 -7.17 26.92
CA ALA A 162 -9.55 -7.30 28.02
C ALA A 162 -10.19 -8.69 28.03
N MET A 163 -10.52 -9.22 26.85
CA MET A 163 -11.04 -10.58 26.70
C MET A 163 -9.99 -11.63 27.08
N ASN A 164 -8.74 -11.45 26.69
CA ASN A 164 -7.65 -12.37 27.07
C ASN A 164 -7.41 -12.39 28.58
N ARG A 165 -7.43 -11.23 29.25
CA ARG A 165 -7.31 -11.14 30.72
C ARG A 165 -8.42 -11.90 31.45
N LYS A 166 -9.66 -11.87 30.94
CA LYS A 166 -10.79 -12.65 31.51
C LYS A 166 -10.48 -14.16 31.57
N TRP A 167 -9.69 -14.66 30.63
CA TRP A 167 -9.29 -16.07 30.54
C TRP A 167 -7.87 -16.34 31.06
N GLY A 168 -7.23 -15.37 31.71
CA GLY A 168 -5.93 -15.54 32.35
C GLY A 168 -4.76 -15.79 31.39
N ARG A 169 -4.85 -15.35 30.14
CA ARG A 169 -3.81 -15.54 29.11
C ARG A 169 -3.25 -14.21 28.61
N SER A 170 -1.99 -14.25 28.22
CA SER A 170 -1.31 -13.15 27.51
C SER A 170 -1.77 -13.03 26.06
N ILE A 171 -1.51 -11.88 25.43
CA ILE A 171 -1.77 -11.70 23.99
C ILE A 171 -0.92 -12.65 23.14
N ALA A 172 0.33 -12.93 23.54
CA ALA A 172 1.21 -13.84 22.82
C ALA A 172 0.66 -15.29 22.82
N GLU A 173 0.17 -15.78 23.95
CA GLU A 173 -0.49 -17.10 24.03
C GLU A 173 -1.75 -17.14 23.18
N ALA A 174 -2.54 -16.06 23.18
CA ALA A 174 -3.75 -15.94 22.40
C ALA A 174 -3.46 -15.93 20.88
N VAL A 175 -2.46 -15.17 20.44
CA VAL A 175 -1.99 -15.11 19.05
C VAL A 175 -1.46 -16.46 18.60
N LYS A 176 -0.62 -17.11 19.42
CA LYS A 176 -0.10 -18.46 19.13
C LYS A 176 -1.24 -19.46 18.92
N ALA A 177 -2.21 -19.49 19.83
CA ALA A 177 -3.37 -20.38 19.71
C ALA A 177 -4.22 -20.08 18.47
N ALA A 178 -4.34 -18.82 18.06
CA ALA A 178 -5.06 -18.43 16.85
C ALA A 178 -4.33 -18.93 15.59
N VAL A 179 -3.03 -18.68 15.45
CA VAL A 179 -2.28 -19.13 14.27
C VAL A 179 -2.20 -20.65 14.18
N GLU A 180 -1.99 -21.37 15.29
CA GLU A 180 -2.04 -22.84 15.35
C GLU A 180 -3.42 -23.41 14.98
N GLY A 181 -4.46 -22.60 15.16
CA GLY A 181 -5.83 -22.96 14.83
C GLY A 181 -6.24 -22.65 13.40
N GLY A 182 -5.38 -21.97 12.63
CA GLY A 182 -5.63 -21.63 11.23
C GLY A 182 -6.03 -20.19 10.98
N ALA A 183 -5.77 -19.25 11.89
CA ALA A 183 -5.87 -17.83 11.54
C ALA A 183 -4.86 -17.50 10.43
N THR A 184 -5.33 -16.87 9.35
CA THR A 184 -4.52 -16.59 8.15
C THR A 184 -3.94 -15.17 8.15
N ILE A 185 -4.41 -14.31 9.05
CA ILE A 185 -3.87 -12.98 9.34
C ILE A 185 -4.24 -12.59 10.77
N VAL A 186 -3.35 -11.86 11.44
CA VAL A 186 -3.55 -11.39 12.82
C VAL A 186 -3.46 -9.87 12.88
N GLN A 187 -4.33 -9.23 13.65
CA GLN A 187 -4.23 -7.80 13.99
C GLN A 187 -4.15 -7.64 15.49
N LEU A 188 -3.07 -7.02 15.95
CA LEU A 188 -2.93 -6.64 17.35
C LEU A 188 -3.68 -5.34 17.59
N ARG A 189 -4.67 -5.41 18.48
CA ARG A 189 -5.46 -4.26 18.89
C ARG A 189 -5.39 -4.08 20.40
N GLU A 190 -4.44 -3.24 20.80
CA GLU A 190 -4.21 -2.83 22.18
C GLU A 190 -4.63 -1.37 22.38
N LYS A 191 -5.67 -1.16 23.20
CA LYS A 191 -6.19 0.19 23.49
C LYS A 191 -5.64 0.80 24.77
N ASP A 192 -5.43 -0.04 25.77
CA ASP A 192 -5.14 0.39 27.14
C ASP A 192 -3.68 0.12 27.54
N ALA A 193 -2.88 -0.45 26.64
CA ALA A 193 -1.48 -0.76 26.91
C ALA A 193 -0.59 0.48 26.71
N GLU A 194 0.36 0.67 27.61
CA GLU A 194 1.43 1.64 27.43
C GLU A 194 2.26 1.28 26.21
N THR A 195 2.79 2.30 25.53
CA THR A 195 3.46 2.12 24.23
C THR A 195 4.64 1.15 24.29
N ARG A 196 5.43 1.19 25.37
CA ARG A 196 6.57 0.27 25.56
C ARG A 196 6.09 -1.18 25.65
N ASP A 197 5.11 -1.42 26.51
CA ASP A 197 4.60 -2.77 26.76
C ASP A 197 3.90 -3.33 25.51
N PHE A 198 3.21 -2.46 24.75
CA PHE A 198 2.66 -2.84 23.45
C PHE A 198 3.74 -3.21 22.43
N LEU A 199 4.84 -2.44 22.36
CA LEU A 199 5.94 -2.73 21.44
C LEU A 199 6.63 -4.06 21.76
N GLU A 200 6.85 -4.36 23.05
CA GLU A 200 7.42 -5.63 23.50
C GLU A 200 6.51 -6.80 23.13
N ALA A 201 5.21 -6.70 23.42
CA ALA A 201 4.22 -7.70 23.05
C ALA A 201 4.12 -7.89 21.52
N ALA A 202 4.17 -6.80 20.76
CA ALA A 202 4.09 -6.83 19.30
C ALA A 202 5.25 -7.60 18.67
N LYS A 203 6.49 -7.41 19.15
CA LYS A 203 7.67 -8.15 18.66
C LYS A 203 7.53 -9.65 18.89
N VAL A 204 7.10 -10.06 20.08
CA VAL A 204 6.87 -11.49 20.40
C VAL A 204 5.79 -12.08 19.49
N CYS A 205 4.69 -11.35 19.27
CA CYS A 205 3.62 -11.82 18.40
C CYS A 205 4.04 -11.89 16.93
N LEU A 206 4.89 -10.96 16.46
CA LEU A 206 5.46 -10.98 15.11
C LEU A 206 6.29 -12.24 14.87
N GLU A 207 7.21 -12.55 15.79
CA GLU A 207 8.03 -13.77 15.71
C GLU A 207 7.15 -15.03 15.65
N ILE A 208 6.09 -15.08 16.47
CA ILE A 208 5.11 -16.16 16.43
C ILE A 208 4.45 -16.22 15.06
N CYS A 209 3.84 -15.15 14.57
CA CYS A 209 3.10 -15.19 13.30
C CYS A 209 4.01 -15.54 12.11
N HIS A 210 5.21 -14.95 12.04
CA HIS A 210 6.19 -15.23 10.98
C HIS A 210 6.66 -16.68 10.97
N SER A 211 6.76 -17.32 12.14
CA SER A 211 7.10 -18.76 12.22
C SER A 211 6.04 -19.69 11.60
N TYR A 212 4.80 -19.22 11.46
CA TYR A 212 3.71 -19.92 10.77
C TYR A 212 3.41 -19.33 9.37
N GLY A 213 4.18 -18.33 8.91
CA GLY A 213 3.95 -17.66 7.63
C GLY A 213 2.69 -16.79 7.60
N VAL A 214 2.23 -16.32 8.76
CA VAL A 214 1.02 -15.49 8.92
C VAL A 214 1.44 -14.02 9.06
N PRO A 215 0.86 -13.07 8.31
CA PRO A 215 1.11 -11.65 8.49
C PRO A 215 0.47 -11.10 9.77
N LEU A 216 1.13 -10.13 10.40
CA LEU A 216 0.66 -9.42 11.58
C LEU A 216 0.57 -7.91 11.33
N LEU A 217 -0.63 -7.36 11.55
CA LEU A 217 -0.90 -5.93 11.44
C LEU A 217 -1.06 -5.27 12.82
N ILE A 218 -0.68 -4.01 12.92
CA ILE A 218 -0.93 -3.18 14.10
C ILE A 218 -2.17 -2.31 13.87
N ASN A 219 -3.11 -2.34 14.80
CA ASN A 219 -4.30 -1.48 14.75
C ASN A 219 -3.94 -0.04 15.16
N ASP A 220 -4.30 0.92 14.31
CA ASP A 220 -4.22 2.39 14.47
C ASP A 220 -2.82 3.01 14.69
N ARG A 221 -1.91 2.34 15.40
CA ARG A 221 -0.60 2.87 15.83
C ARG A 221 0.50 2.66 14.78
N ILE A 222 0.58 3.58 13.81
CA ILE A 222 1.62 3.57 12.75
C ILE A 222 3.04 3.66 13.32
N ASP A 223 3.23 4.43 14.40
CA ASP A 223 4.50 4.55 15.11
C ASP A 223 4.99 3.21 15.68
N VAL A 224 4.07 2.43 16.27
CA VAL A 224 4.39 1.08 16.78
C VAL A 224 4.71 0.14 15.62
N ALA A 225 3.92 0.18 14.54
CA ALA A 225 4.16 -0.65 13.36
C ALA A 225 5.55 -0.43 12.74
N LEU A 226 5.97 0.82 12.62
CA LEU A 226 7.31 1.18 12.16
C LEU A 226 8.39 0.72 13.15
N ALA A 227 8.17 0.92 14.46
CA ALA A 227 9.17 0.60 15.49
C ALA A 227 9.41 -0.90 15.67
N CYS A 228 8.42 -1.76 15.42
CA CYS A 228 8.58 -3.22 15.44
C CYS A 228 8.72 -3.85 14.04
N ASP A 229 8.71 -3.04 12.98
CA ASP A 229 8.75 -3.51 11.59
C ASP A 229 7.61 -4.48 11.23
N ALA A 230 6.41 -4.25 11.77
CA ALA A 230 5.22 -5.08 11.50
C ALA A 230 4.88 -5.13 10.01
N ASP A 231 4.13 -6.15 9.57
CA ASP A 231 3.79 -6.33 8.15
C ASP A 231 2.87 -5.22 7.62
N GLY A 232 2.17 -4.52 8.51
CA GLY A 232 1.38 -3.35 8.15
C GLY A 232 0.47 -2.85 9.26
N VAL A 233 -0.54 -2.09 8.87
CA VAL A 233 -1.52 -1.49 9.78
C VAL A 233 -2.96 -1.68 9.32
N HIS A 234 -3.88 -1.55 10.26
CA HIS A 234 -5.28 -1.29 9.95
C HIS A 234 -5.69 0.01 10.62
N VAL A 235 -6.33 0.91 9.87
CA VAL A 235 -6.77 2.23 10.36
C VAL A 235 -8.28 2.41 10.21
N GLY A 236 -8.89 3.08 11.18
CA GLY A 236 -10.28 3.52 11.11
C GLY A 236 -10.45 4.90 10.51
N GLN A 237 -11.72 5.31 10.37
CA GLN A 237 -12.13 6.57 9.75
C GLN A 237 -11.78 7.83 10.58
N SER A 238 -11.47 7.65 11.87
CA SER A 238 -11.11 8.75 12.79
C SER A 238 -9.62 8.75 13.14
N ASP A 239 -8.87 7.80 12.59
CA ASP A 239 -7.43 7.62 12.84
C ASP A 239 -6.63 8.42 11.79
N MET A 240 -5.32 8.14 11.68
CA MET A 240 -4.51 8.77 10.64
C MET A 240 -5.08 8.45 9.24
N PRO A 241 -5.23 9.46 8.34
CA PRO A 241 -5.66 9.22 6.98
C PRO A 241 -4.79 8.17 6.26
N ALA A 242 -5.42 7.23 5.56
CA ALA A 242 -4.73 6.13 4.90
C ALA A 242 -3.63 6.59 3.93
N ARG A 243 -3.86 7.70 3.20
CA ARG A 243 -2.85 8.31 2.32
C ARG A 243 -1.59 8.74 3.07
N LEU A 244 -1.72 9.29 4.28
CA LEU A 244 -0.57 9.66 5.11
C LEU A 244 0.10 8.42 5.69
N ALA A 245 -0.68 7.42 6.13
CA ALA A 245 -0.13 6.14 6.56
C ALA A 245 0.70 5.48 5.44
N ARG A 246 0.20 5.48 4.20
CA ARG A 246 0.94 5.00 3.01
C ARG A 246 2.23 5.77 2.77
N THR A 247 2.20 7.08 2.96
CA THR A 247 3.41 7.92 2.81
C THR A 247 4.49 7.56 3.84
N LEU A 248 4.10 7.25 5.08
CA LEU A 248 5.04 6.89 6.16
C LEU A 248 5.54 5.45 6.08
N LEU A 249 4.65 4.51 5.74
CA LEU A 249 4.94 3.08 5.73
C LEU A 249 5.61 2.60 4.43
N GLY A 250 5.56 3.43 3.38
CA GLY A 250 6.08 3.08 2.06
C GLY A 250 5.13 2.15 1.27
N PRO A 251 5.55 1.73 0.07
CA PRO A 251 4.69 1.01 -0.86
C PRO A 251 4.42 -0.46 -0.45
N GLU A 252 5.27 -1.05 0.41
CA GLU A 252 5.28 -2.50 0.65
C GLU A 252 4.43 -2.95 1.84
N LYS A 253 4.30 -2.12 2.88
CA LYS A 253 3.55 -2.49 4.09
C LYS A 253 2.05 -2.54 3.81
N ILE A 254 1.36 -3.50 4.42
CA ILE A 254 -0.07 -3.71 4.25
C ILE A 254 -0.85 -2.56 4.93
N ILE A 255 -1.85 -2.00 4.25
CA ILE A 255 -2.77 -1.01 4.82
C ILE A 255 -4.21 -1.46 4.65
N GLY A 256 -4.86 -1.79 5.76
CA GLY A 256 -6.29 -2.01 5.84
C GLY A 256 -7.05 -0.76 6.27
N VAL A 257 -8.24 -0.54 5.69
CA VAL A 257 -9.10 0.58 6.10
C VAL A 257 -10.49 0.10 6.49
N SER A 258 -10.98 0.49 7.66
CA SER A 258 -12.37 0.24 8.05
C SER A 258 -13.35 1.04 7.18
N CYS A 259 -14.25 0.37 6.47
CA CYS A 259 -15.26 0.99 5.61
C CYS A 259 -16.67 0.48 5.94
N LYS A 260 -17.69 1.30 5.68
CA LYS A 260 -19.11 0.96 5.87
C LYS A 260 -20.02 1.38 4.71
N THR A 261 -19.47 2.11 3.75
CA THR A 261 -20.21 2.71 2.63
C THR A 261 -19.39 2.58 1.34
N PRO A 262 -20.06 2.54 0.17
CA PRO A 262 -19.40 2.58 -1.13
C PRO A 262 -18.40 3.74 -1.27
N GLU A 263 -18.75 4.92 -0.77
CA GLU A 263 -17.92 6.12 -0.85
C GLU A 263 -16.62 5.97 -0.07
N GLN A 264 -16.67 5.36 1.12
CA GLN A 264 -15.48 5.05 1.90
C GLN A 264 -14.60 4.00 1.23
N ALA A 265 -15.19 2.97 0.61
CA ALA A 265 -14.44 1.97 -0.13
C ALA A 265 -13.69 2.57 -1.32
N HIS A 266 -14.35 3.46 -2.07
CA HIS A 266 -13.73 4.19 -3.17
C HIS A 266 -12.60 5.10 -2.69
N GLN A 267 -12.81 5.83 -1.59
CA GLN A 267 -11.77 6.69 -1.01
C GLN A 267 -10.57 5.89 -0.51
N ALA A 268 -10.78 4.74 0.13
CA ALA A 268 -9.69 3.85 0.58
C ALA A 268 -8.81 3.38 -0.59
N TRP A 269 -9.41 3.10 -1.75
CA TRP A 269 -8.67 2.77 -2.96
C TRP A 269 -7.82 3.94 -3.48
N ILE A 270 -8.38 5.16 -3.55
CA ILE A 270 -7.66 6.38 -3.94
C ILE A 270 -6.49 6.68 -2.98
N ASP A 271 -6.66 6.35 -1.71
CA ASP A 271 -5.67 6.61 -0.67
C ASP A 271 -4.59 5.52 -0.58
N GLY A 272 -4.68 4.46 -1.40
CA GLY A 272 -3.66 3.42 -1.52
C GLY A 272 -3.74 2.33 -0.46
N ALA A 273 -4.95 2.03 0.05
CA ALA A 273 -5.18 0.86 0.89
C ALA A 273 -5.08 -0.44 0.08
N ASP A 274 -4.67 -1.53 0.73
CA ASP A 274 -4.55 -2.86 0.13
C ASP A 274 -5.82 -3.69 0.29
N TYR A 275 -6.59 -3.44 1.34
CA TYR A 275 -7.90 -4.05 1.56
C TYR A 275 -8.80 -3.17 2.44
N ILE A 276 -10.09 -3.51 2.50
CA ILE A 276 -11.04 -2.87 3.41
C ILE A 276 -11.65 -3.87 4.39
N GLY A 277 -11.77 -3.45 5.65
CA GLY A 277 -12.59 -4.12 6.66
C GLY A 277 -14.02 -3.58 6.58
N CYS A 278 -14.94 -4.34 6.01
CA CYS A 278 -16.33 -3.93 5.87
C CYS A 278 -17.12 -4.33 7.12
N GLY A 279 -17.45 -3.34 7.95
CA GLY A 279 -17.77 -3.55 9.35
C GLY A 279 -19.19 -3.25 9.80
N GLY A 280 -19.67 -4.02 10.77
CA GLY A 280 -21.03 -3.92 11.30
C GLY A 280 -22.00 -4.83 10.57
N VAL A 281 -21.55 -5.98 10.07
CA VAL A 281 -22.43 -6.94 9.38
C VAL A 281 -23.55 -7.41 10.31
N TYR A 282 -23.18 -7.76 11.55
CA TYR A 282 -24.11 -8.07 12.63
C TYR A 282 -23.87 -7.16 13.85
N PRO A 283 -24.85 -7.04 14.78
CA PRO A 283 -24.65 -6.34 16.05
C PRO A 283 -23.48 -6.92 16.87
N THR A 284 -22.72 -6.07 17.54
CA THR A 284 -21.60 -6.48 18.41
C THR A 284 -21.32 -5.44 19.48
N ASN A 285 -20.82 -5.89 20.64
CA ASN A 285 -20.40 -5.04 21.75
C ASN A 285 -18.88 -4.77 21.77
N THR A 286 -18.10 -5.30 20.83
CA THR A 286 -16.62 -5.22 20.83
C THR A 286 -16.07 -3.83 20.49
N LYS A 287 -16.83 -3.01 19.74
CA LYS A 287 -16.48 -1.61 19.43
C LYS A 287 -17.69 -0.72 19.75
N ALA A 288 -17.49 0.29 20.59
CA ALA A 288 -18.51 1.28 20.92
C ALA A 288 -18.97 2.02 19.65
N ASN A 289 -20.27 2.34 19.56
CA ASN A 289 -20.91 3.09 18.45
C ASN A 289 -20.76 2.46 17.06
N ASN A 290 -20.81 1.14 16.96
CA ASN A 290 -20.73 0.45 15.68
C ASN A 290 -22.10 0.35 14.97
N ARG A 291 -22.43 1.30 14.08
CA ARG A 291 -23.60 1.17 13.17
C ARG A 291 -23.56 -0.15 12.40
N THR A 292 -24.64 -0.92 12.47
CA THR A 292 -24.87 -2.16 11.73
C THR A 292 -25.32 -1.85 10.29
N ILE A 293 -24.73 -2.52 9.30
CA ILE A 293 -25.01 -2.38 7.87
C ILE A 293 -25.73 -3.61 7.28
N GLY A 294 -25.68 -4.76 7.96
CA GLY A 294 -26.31 -6.00 7.48
C GLY A 294 -25.55 -6.66 6.32
N LEU A 295 -26.09 -7.79 5.84
CA LEU A 295 -25.55 -8.49 4.67
C LEU A 295 -25.77 -7.70 3.38
N GLU A 296 -26.89 -7.00 3.26
CA GLU A 296 -27.19 -6.13 2.12
C GLU A 296 -26.18 -4.98 2.02
N GLY A 297 -25.89 -4.28 3.12
CA GLY A 297 -24.89 -3.21 3.14
C GLY A 297 -23.48 -3.73 2.86
N LEU A 298 -23.13 -4.92 3.37
CA LEU A 298 -21.88 -5.59 3.00
C LEU A 298 -21.81 -5.82 1.48
N LYS A 299 -22.89 -6.32 0.88
CA LYS A 299 -22.98 -6.58 -0.57
C LYS A 299 -22.78 -5.30 -1.39
N GLU A 300 -23.44 -4.21 -1.00
CA GLU A 300 -23.30 -2.91 -1.66
C GLU A 300 -21.84 -2.42 -1.64
N VAL A 301 -21.18 -2.51 -0.49
CA VAL A 301 -19.76 -2.15 -0.36
C VAL A 301 -18.86 -3.05 -1.21
N CYS A 302 -19.09 -4.37 -1.21
CA CYS A 302 -18.33 -5.28 -2.05
C CYS A 302 -18.47 -4.96 -3.54
N LEU A 303 -19.67 -4.65 -4.02
CA LEU A 303 -19.92 -4.30 -5.42
C LEU A 303 -19.23 -3.00 -5.84
N ALA A 304 -19.08 -2.05 -4.92
CA ALA A 304 -18.42 -0.77 -5.19
C ALA A 304 -16.90 -0.80 -5.01
N SER A 305 -16.37 -1.78 -4.27
CA SER A 305 -14.95 -1.84 -3.91
C SER A 305 -14.10 -2.48 -5.01
N THR A 306 -13.07 -1.76 -5.46
CA THR A 306 -11.97 -2.33 -6.27
C THR A 306 -11.02 -3.17 -5.42
N LEU A 307 -11.03 -2.97 -4.10
CA LEU A 307 -10.14 -3.64 -3.15
C LEU A 307 -10.74 -4.96 -2.62
N PRO A 308 -9.89 -5.92 -2.22
CA PRO A 308 -10.28 -7.04 -1.36
C PRO A 308 -11.03 -6.57 -0.10
N VAL A 309 -12.03 -7.36 0.28
CA VAL A 309 -12.93 -7.08 1.40
C VAL A 309 -12.86 -8.20 2.39
N VAL A 310 -12.73 -7.84 3.67
CA VAL A 310 -12.95 -8.74 4.80
C VAL A 310 -14.16 -8.25 5.59
N ALA A 311 -15.13 -9.14 5.82
CA ALA A 311 -16.33 -8.80 6.57
C ALA A 311 -16.04 -8.82 8.07
N ILE A 312 -16.52 -7.84 8.84
CA ILE A 312 -16.30 -7.77 10.29
C ILE A 312 -17.54 -7.31 11.05
N GLY A 313 -17.66 -7.72 12.31
CA GLY A 313 -18.67 -7.22 13.24
C GLY A 313 -19.76 -8.24 13.51
N GLY A 314 -19.75 -8.81 14.72
CA GLY A 314 -20.73 -9.80 15.17
C GLY A 314 -20.65 -11.16 14.45
N ILE A 315 -19.55 -11.42 13.74
CA ILE A 315 -19.34 -12.68 13.01
C ILE A 315 -18.73 -13.73 13.95
N GLY A 316 -19.19 -14.97 13.83
CA GLY A 316 -18.72 -16.14 14.56
C GLY A 316 -19.26 -17.45 13.95
N LEU A 317 -19.14 -18.56 14.69
CA LEU A 317 -19.47 -19.90 14.18
C LEU A 317 -20.89 -20.05 13.62
N SER A 318 -21.87 -19.34 14.19
CA SER A 318 -23.26 -19.47 13.81
C SER A 318 -23.61 -18.77 12.48
N ASN A 319 -22.82 -17.77 12.05
CA ASN A 319 -23.20 -16.89 10.94
C ASN A 319 -22.08 -16.64 9.91
N ALA A 320 -20.82 -17.05 10.17
CA ALA A 320 -19.72 -16.84 9.23
C ALA A 320 -19.95 -17.51 7.86
N ARG A 321 -20.56 -18.71 7.84
CA ARG A 321 -20.91 -19.41 6.59
C ARG A 321 -21.89 -18.60 5.74
N GLU A 322 -22.84 -17.89 6.35
CA GLU A 322 -23.81 -17.07 5.62
C GLU A 322 -23.15 -15.86 4.98
N VAL A 323 -22.16 -15.26 5.65
CA VAL A 323 -21.34 -14.18 5.11
C VAL A 323 -20.57 -14.64 3.88
N MET A 324 -19.88 -15.79 3.95
CA MET A 324 -19.12 -16.33 2.82
C MET A 324 -20.03 -16.73 1.64
N LYS A 325 -21.26 -17.20 1.92
CA LYS A 325 -22.27 -17.51 0.90
C LYS A 325 -22.76 -16.29 0.11
N LEU A 326 -22.45 -15.07 0.54
CA LEU A 326 -22.76 -13.85 -0.23
C LEU A 326 -22.14 -13.90 -1.63
N GLY A 327 -21.01 -14.61 -1.79
CA GLY A 327 -20.40 -14.91 -3.09
C GLY A 327 -19.90 -13.69 -3.86
N ALA A 328 -19.66 -12.57 -3.16
CA ALA A 328 -19.04 -11.41 -3.78
C ALA A 328 -17.57 -11.74 -4.14
N PRO A 329 -17.12 -11.47 -5.37
CA PRO A 329 -15.84 -11.97 -5.88
C PRO A 329 -14.61 -11.41 -5.14
N ASN A 330 -14.76 -10.26 -4.49
CA ASN A 330 -13.75 -9.60 -3.68
C ASN A 330 -13.98 -9.75 -2.17
N LEU A 331 -14.96 -10.55 -1.73
CA LEU A 331 -15.11 -10.91 -0.32
C LEU A 331 -14.19 -12.10 -0.03
N ASN A 332 -13.04 -11.82 0.57
CA ASN A 332 -11.98 -12.80 0.75
C ASN A 332 -12.00 -13.52 2.10
N GLY A 333 -12.83 -13.08 3.05
CA GLY A 333 -12.95 -13.77 4.33
C GLY A 333 -13.73 -13.01 5.39
N VAL A 334 -13.57 -13.46 6.63
CA VAL A 334 -14.21 -12.87 7.81
C VAL A 334 -13.19 -12.54 8.87
N ALA A 335 -13.39 -11.39 9.53
CA ALA A 335 -12.64 -10.98 10.70
C ALA A 335 -13.46 -11.18 11.97
N VAL A 336 -12.81 -11.72 12.98
CA VAL A 336 -13.43 -12.13 14.24
C VAL A 336 -12.61 -11.66 15.44
N VAL A 337 -13.31 -11.29 16.52
CA VAL A 337 -12.70 -10.87 17.79
C VAL A 337 -13.18 -11.78 18.91
N SER A 338 -14.36 -11.51 19.46
CA SER A 338 -14.91 -12.23 20.62
C SER A 338 -15.20 -13.70 20.33
N ALA A 339 -15.46 -14.05 19.06
CA ALA A 339 -15.64 -15.44 18.66
C ALA A 339 -14.38 -16.29 18.88
N LEU A 340 -13.20 -15.67 19.01
CA LEU A 340 -11.95 -16.32 19.38
C LEU A 340 -11.52 -15.94 20.81
N PHE A 341 -11.35 -14.64 21.06
CA PHE A 341 -10.63 -14.16 22.24
C PHE A 341 -11.48 -14.10 23.52
N ASP A 342 -12.81 -14.18 23.42
CA ASP A 342 -13.71 -14.36 24.58
C ASP A 342 -14.17 -15.82 24.75
N ARG A 343 -13.32 -16.77 24.36
CA ARG A 343 -13.58 -18.22 24.47
C ARG A 343 -12.53 -18.90 25.33
N GLU A 344 -12.92 -20.00 25.98
CA GLU A 344 -11.98 -20.78 26.79
C GLU A 344 -10.79 -21.29 25.94
N CYS A 345 -11.08 -21.91 24.79
CA CYS A 345 -10.06 -22.47 23.91
C CYS A 345 -10.02 -21.77 22.53
N ILE A 346 -9.10 -20.81 22.34
CA ILE A 346 -8.91 -20.13 21.04
C ILE A 346 -8.56 -21.11 19.93
N LEU A 347 -7.71 -22.10 20.21
CA LEU A 347 -7.25 -23.08 19.22
C LEU A 347 -8.44 -23.83 18.58
N THR A 348 -9.33 -24.37 19.42
CA THR A 348 -10.51 -25.12 18.96
C THR A 348 -11.45 -24.22 18.16
N GLU A 349 -11.72 -23.01 18.65
CA GLU A 349 -12.64 -22.08 18.02
C GLU A 349 -12.11 -21.58 16.67
N THR A 350 -10.81 -21.32 16.59
CA THR A 350 -10.16 -20.95 15.32
C THR A 350 -10.22 -22.10 14.32
N ARG A 351 -9.98 -23.35 14.73
CA ARG A 351 -10.10 -24.52 13.84
C ARG A 351 -11.51 -24.69 13.29
N ASN A 352 -12.51 -24.55 14.16
CA ASN A 352 -13.91 -24.66 13.77
C ASN A 352 -14.31 -23.55 12.79
N LEU A 353 -13.84 -22.32 13.02
CA LEU A 353 -14.09 -21.20 12.11
C LEU A 353 -13.36 -21.37 10.79
N HIS A 354 -12.09 -21.78 10.81
CA HIS A 354 -11.30 -22.00 9.59
C HIS A 354 -12.01 -23.02 8.69
N ALA A 355 -12.37 -24.19 9.23
CA ALA A 355 -13.10 -25.23 8.49
C ALA A 355 -14.49 -24.78 7.97
N LEU A 356 -15.06 -23.71 8.54
CA LEU A 356 -16.34 -23.16 8.13
C LEU A 356 -16.23 -22.23 6.92
N VAL A 357 -15.10 -21.53 6.80
CA VAL A 357 -14.86 -20.46 5.80
C VAL A 357 -13.92 -20.89 4.67
N SER A 358 -13.13 -21.93 4.88
CA SER A 358 -12.21 -22.53 3.90
C SER A 358 -12.91 -23.35 2.82
#